data_AF-A0A6P1ETB1-F1
#
_entry.id   AF-A0A6P1ETB1-F1
#
_cell.length_a   1.000
_cell.length_b   1.000
_cell.length_c   1.000
_cell.angle_alpha   90.00
_cell.angle_beta   90.00
_cell.angle_gamma   90.00
#
_symmetry.space_group_name_H-M   'P 1'
#
loop_
_entity.id
_entity.type
_entity.pdbx_description
1 polymer ?
#
loop_
_entity_poly.entity_id
_entity_poly.type
_entity_poly.pdbx_seq_one_letter_code
_entity_poly.pdbx_strand_id
1 'polypeptide(L)' 'MKNLHDVQKLLKKFNIIVYVGKRKWDIELMGIELDNLYHAGVVSKKEYMNAKLILSHEHEIEEEKETSTKDSNGLL' A
#
# COMPACT_ATOMS: atom_id res chain seq x y z
N MET A 1 0.97 -2.39 -13.99
CA MET A 1 1.05 -1.77 -12.66
C MET A 1 2.51 -1.66 -12.31
N LYS A 2 3.00 -0.45 -12.03
CA LYS A 2 4.44 -0.17 -11.86
C LYS A 2 4.78 0.49 -10.54
N ASN A 3 3.82 1.12 -9.86
CA ASN A 3 4.04 1.91 -8.65
C ASN A 3 2.75 2.00 -7.82
N LEU A 4 2.84 2.61 -6.63
CA LEU A 4 1.70 2.78 -5.72
C LEU A 4 0.51 3.49 -6.38
N HIS A 5 0.76 4.45 -7.27
CA HIS A 5 -0.29 5.19 -7.95
C HIS A 5 -1.13 4.30 -8.88
N ASP A 6 -0.52 3.30 -9.51
CA ASP A 6 -1.29 2.33 -10.30
C ASP A 6 -2.13 1.40 -9.41
N VAL A 7 -1.67 1.08 -8.19
CA VAL A 7 -2.47 0.34 -7.19
C VAL A 7 -3.67 1.17 -6.75
N GLN A 8 -3.46 2.45 -6.45
CA GLN A 8 -4.54 3.40 -6.13
C GLN A 8 -5.57 3.49 -7.28
N LYS A 9 -5.10 3.55 -8.53
CA LYS A 9 -6.00 3.52 -9.70
C LYS A 9 -6.79 2.23 -9.81
N LEU A 10 -6.20 1.07 -9.49
CA LEU A 10 -6.94 -0.19 -9.45
C LEU A 10 -8.06 -0.13 -8.41
N LEU A 11 -7.76 0.24 -7.17
CA LEU A 11 -8.74 0.35 -6.08
C LEU A 11 -9.85 1.37 -6.40
N LYS A 12 -9.48 2.50 -7.04
CA LYS A 12 -10.44 3.53 -7.46
C LYS A 12 -11.47 3.04 -8.46
N LYS A 13 -11.16 2.02 -9.29
CA LYS A 13 -12.17 1.40 -10.19
C LYS A 13 -13.33 0.76 -9.43
N PHE A 14 -13.11 0.42 -8.16
CA PHE A 14 -14.10 -0.16 -7.24
C PHE A 14 -14.63 0.88 -6.24
N ASN A 15 -14.40 2.18 -6.48
CA ASN A 15 -14.73 3.28 -5.57
C ASN A 15 -14.05 3.21 -4.19
N ILE A 16 -12.93 2.49 -4.09
CA ILE A 16 -12.13 2.40 -2.88
C ILE A 16 -11.06 3.50 -2.92
N ILE A 17 -11.13 4.41 -1.95
CA ILE A 17 -10.15 5.48 -1.75
C ILE A 17 -9.69 5.40 -0.28
N VAL A 18 -8.41 5.13 -0.08
CA VAL A 18 -7.80 4.98 1.24
C VAL A 18 -7.05 6.25 1.60
N TYR A 19 -7.38 6.83 2.76
CA TYR A 19 -6.66 7.96 3.35
C TYR A 19 -6.92 8.04 4.86
N VAL A 20 -5.93 7.66 5.67
CA VAL A 20 -5.95 7.69 7.15
C VAL A 20 -4.91 8.66 7.71
N GLY A 21 -4.26 9.45 6.85
CA GLY A 21 -3.37 10.55 7.24
C GLY A 21 -1.91 10.16 7.45
N LYS A 22 -1.54 8.88 7.35
CA LYS A 22 -0.13 8.46 7.25
C LYS A 22 0.05 7.42 6.16
N ARG A 23 1.07 7.63 5.32
CA ARG A 23 1.34 6.84 4.12
C ARG A 23 1.52 5.35 4.40
N LYS A 24 2.26 4.98 5.46
CA LYS A 24 2.44 3.58 5.87
C LYS A 24 1.10 2.90 6.15
N TRP A 25 0.23 3.53 6.95
CA TRP A 25 -1.09 2.99 7.25
C TRP A 25 -2.02 2.97 6.05
N ASP A 26 -1.89 3.95 5.14
CA ASP A 26 -2.61 3.93 3.86
C ASP A 26 -2.22 2.70 3.03
N ILE A 27 -0.94 2.36 2.96
CA ILE A 27 -0.43 1.19 2.23
C ILE A 27 -0.97 -0.12 2.84
N GLU A 28 -0.96 -0.23 4.17
CA GLU A 28 -1.52 -1.38 4.89
C GLU A 28 -3.01 -1.57 4.60
N LEU A 29 -3.80 -0.49 4.69
CA LEU A 29 -5.23 -0.56 4.45
C LEU A 29 -5.54 -0.83 2.96
N MET A 30 -4.75 -0.30 2.02
CA MET A 30 -4.83 -0.68 0.60
C MET A 30 -4.58 -2.19 0.40
N GLY A 31 -3.67 -2.79 1.17
CA GLY A 31 -3.41 -4.22 1.15
C GLY A 31 -4.62 -5.04 1.59
N ILE A 32 -5.29 -4.63 2.67
CA ILE A 32 -6.51 -5.27 3.16
C ILE A 32 -7.63 -5.21 2.11
N GLU A 33 -7.86 -4.03 1.52
CA GLU A 33 -8.90 -3.87 0.51
C GLU A 33 -8.59 -4.65 -0.78
N LEU A 34 -7.32 -4.74 -1.16
CA LEU A 34 -6.89 -5.57 -2.28
C LEU A 34 -7.15 -7.06 -2.01
N ASP A 35 -6.92 -7.53 -0.78
CA ASP A 35 -7.20 -8.91 -0.38
C ASP A 35 -8.71 -9.19 -0.45
N ASN A 36 -9.56 -8.25 -0.01
CA ASN A 36 -11.02 -8.34 -0.12
C ASN A 36 -11.47 -8.47 -1.59
N LEU A 37 -10.93 -7.64 -2.49
CA LEU A 37 -11.25 -7.69 -3.91
C LEU A 37 -10.80 -9.01 -4.57
N TYR A 38 -9.65 -9.56 -4.16
CA TYR A 38 -9.18 -10.84 -4.66
C TYR A 38 -10.06 -12.00 -4.18
N HIS A 39 -10.43 -12.02 -2.89
CA HIS A 39 -11.34 -13.04 -2.35
C HIS A 39 -12.75 -12.97 -2.95
N ALA A 40 -13.23 -11.78 -3.29
CA ALA A 40 -14.49 -11.59 -4.02
C ALA A 40 -14.42 -12.02 -5.50
N GLY A 41 -13.23 -12.38 -6.01
CA GLY A 41 -13.04 -12.84 -7.39
C GLY A 41 -13.13 -11.74 -8.45
N VAL A 42 -13.08 -10.47 -8.06
CA VAL A 42 -13.24 -9.32 -8.97
C VAL A 42 -11.92 -8.74 -9.48
N VAL A 43 -10.79 -9.26 -9.01
CA VAL A 43 -9.43 -8.92 -9.47
C VAL A 43 -8.70 -10.19 -9.88
N SER A 44 -8.00 -10.16 -11.01
CA SER A 44 -7.25 -11.33 -11.48
C SER A 44 -6.06 -11.65 -10.57
N LYS A 45 -5.64 -12.93 -10.51
CA LYS A 45 -4.45 -13.35 -9.76
C LYS A 45 -3.20 -12.54 -10.16
N LYS A 46 -3.05 -12.21 -11.45
CA LYS A 46 -1.90 -11.42 -11.94
C LYS A 46 -1.93 -9.99 -11.41
N GLU A 47 -3.09 -9.34 -11.41
CA GLU A 47 -3.24 -7.99 -10.85
C GLU A 47 -3.00 -7.98 -9.35
N TYR A 48 -3.58 -8.95 -8.64
CA TYR A 48 -3.40 -9.13 -7.20
C TYR A 48 -1.92 -9.27 -6.82
N MET A 49 -1.20 -10.22 -7.43
CA MET A 49 0.21 -10.47 -7.11
C MET A 49 1.10 -9.25 -7.42
N ASN A 50 0.86 -8.58 -8.55
CA ASN A 50 1.62 -7.37 -8.91
C ASN A 50 1.35 -6.22 -7.92
N ALA A 51 0.10 -6.05 -7.49
CA ALA A 51 -0.26 -5.02 -6.53
C ALA A 51 0.33 -5.30 -5.14
N LYS A 52 0.28 -6.55 -4.66
CA LYS A 52 0.92 -6.95 -3.38
C LYS A 52 2.43 -6.67 -3.40
N LEU A 53 3.13 -7.01 -4.48
CA LEU A 53 4.57 -6.75 -4.58
C LEU A 53 4.89 -5.25 -4.47
N ILE A 54 4.11 -4.39 -5.14
CA ILE A 54 4.27 -2.94 -5.07
C ILE A 54 3.97 -2.43 -3.66
N LEU A 55 2.88 -2.85 -3.04
CA LEU A 55 2.52 -2.43 -1.70
C LEU A 55 3.57 -2.84 -0.67
N SER A 56 4.10 -4.07 -0.75
CA SER A 56 5.18 -4.54 0.13
C SER A 56 6.45 -3.70 0.00
N HIS A 57 6.87 -3.41 -1.24
CA HIS A 57 8.05 -2.58 -1.48
C HIS A 57 7.87 -1.14 -0.94
N GLU A 58 6.70 -0.55 -1.15
CA GLU A 58 6.40 0.80 -0.65
C GLU A 58 6.30 0.83 0.87
N HIS A 59 5.79 -0.24 1.49
CA HIS A 59 5.77 -0.38 2.93
C HIS A 59 7.20 -0.40 3.50
N GLU A 60 8.09 -1.25 2.97
CA GLU A 60 9.50 -1.32 3.38
C GLU A 60 10.18 0.06 3.33
N ILE A 61 9.98 0.81 2.23
CA ILE A 61 10.51 2.18 2.09
C ILE A 61 9.99 3.12 3.19
N GLU A 62 8.70 3.04 3.55
CA GLU A 62 8.14 3.87 4.61
C GLU A 62 8.62 3.45 6.00
N GLU A 63 8.85 2.15 6.24
CA GLU A 63 9.44 1.68 7.49
C GLU A 63 10.86 2.20 7.70
N GLU A 64 11.70 2.15 6.67
CA GLU A 64 13.08 2.67 6.70
C GLU A 64 13.13 4.19 6.99
N LYS A 65 12.15 4.94 6.49
CA LYS A 65 12.03 6.37 6.80
C LYS A 65 11.62 6.61 8.26
N GLU A 66 10.68 5.82 8.78
CA GLU A 66 10.26 5.91 10.18
C GLU A 66 11.39 5.58 11.16
N THR A 67 12.24 4.60 10.85
CA THR A 67 13.40 4.27 11.69
C THR A 67 14.46 5.36 11.64
N SER A 68 14.81 5.84 10.44
CA SER A 68 15.79 6.93 10.26
C SER A 68 15.39 8.24 10.95
N THR A 69 14.09 8.53 11.03
CA THR A 69 13.57 9.74 11.70
C THR A 69 13.63 9.62 13.23
N LYS A 70 13.46 8.42 13.78
CA LYS A 70 13.56 8.18 15.24
C LYS A 70 15.00 8.35 15.73
N ASP A 71 15.98 7.90 14.95
CA ASP A 71 17.39 7.99 15.31
C ASP A 71 17.90 9.45 15.32
N SER A 72 17.36 10.31 14.46
CA SER A 72 17.72 11.73 14.39
C SER A 72 17.05 12.58 15.47
N ASN A 73 15.87 12.19 15.97
CA ASN A 73 15.19 12.87 17.08
C ASN A 73 15.67 12.41 18.48
N GLY A 74 16.47 11.36 18.58
CA GLY A 74 17.04 10.87 19.85
C GLY A 74 18.41 11.45 20.22
N LEU A 75 18.95 12.36 19.41
CA LEU A 75 20.25 13.03 19.59
C LEU A 75 20.13 14.48 20.08
N LEU A 76 18.93 14.89 20.52
CA LEU A 76 18.65 16.16 21.22
C LEU A 76 18.11 15.85 22.62
#